data_AF-A0A1M6MGZ4-F1
#
_entry.id   AF-A0A1M6MGZ4-F1
#
_cell.length_a   1.000
_cell.length_b   1.000
_cell.length_c   1.000
_cell.angle_alpha   90.00
_cell.angle_beta   90.00
_cell.angle_gamma   90.00
#
_symmetry.space_group_name_H-M   'P 1'
#
loop_
_entity.id
_entity.type
_entity.pdbx_description
1 polymer ?
#
loop_
_entity_poly.entity_id
_entity_poly.type
_entity_poly.pdbx_seq_one_letter_code
_entity_poly.pdbx_strand_id
1 'polypeptide(L)'
;MIKGYTLPRTPKGISSLVPHPPWHYVGNIVAIEFVADPSLIEGYLPEPLKLESSKCCVYFVDWQYSSEKGQEFLNPAESQYKETIILMSASYKGKPLAYCPYIWVDHDKALLRGLIQGWPKQMGETHLTRSFELESKAAPRGLFGASLTVYGKRFIEGKVQIKESDAHMPTPTFAGSSLLRYFPDLQAGNHNKPLVNQLVQLKSRDVKISSISKGDAELSFIMSNSHELKDFSPLKVTTGYSFQVALTVDDLKILESL
;
A
#
# COMPACT_ATOMS: atom_id res chain seq x y z
N MET A 1 -21.23 28.14 8.46
CA MET A 1 -19.93 27.50 8.12
C MET A 1 -20.18 26.11 7.53
N ILE A 2 -19.54 25.77 6.41
CA ILE A 2 -19.54 24.40 5.86
C ILE A 2 -18.57 23.51 6.65
N LYS A 3 -18.94 22.25 6.90
CA LYS A 3 -18.23 21.27 7.74
C LYS A 3 -17.68 20.11 6.90
N GLY A 4 -16.83 19.28 7.49
CA GLY A 4 -16.24 18.10 6.86
C GLY A 4 -14.72 18.11 6.89
N TYR A 5 -14.10 16.91 6.89
CA TYR A 5 -12.64 16.75 6.88
C TYR A 5 -12.10 16.98 5.46
N THR A 6 -12.61 16.21 4.51
CA THR A 6 -12.32 16.39 3.08
C THR A 6 -13.48 17.04 2.34
N LEU A 7 -13.25 17.32 1.05
CA LEU A 7 -14.31 17.70 0.13
C LEU A 7 -15.26 16.50 -0.17
N PRO A 8 -16.50 16.79 -0.60
CA PRO A 8 -17.16 18.09 -0.50
C PRO A 8 -17.48 18.45 0.96
N ARG A 9 -17.27 19.73 1.30
CA ARG A 9 -17.69 20.27 2.60
C ARG A 9 -19.15 20.71 2.51
N THR A 10 -19.97 20.28 3.46
CA THR A 10 -21.43 20.46 3.44
C THR A 10 -21.95 21.00 4.78
N PRO A 11 -23.19 21.50 4.89
CA PRO A 11 -23.72 22.04 6.13
C PRO A 11 -23.63 21.06 7.32
N LYS A 12 -23.83 19.76 7.05
CA LYS A 12 -23.74 18.69 8.06
C LYS A 12 -22.37 17.99 8.10
N GLY A 13 -21.51 18.17 7.09
CA GLY A 13 -20.21 17.51 7.00
C GLY A 13 -20.27 15.99 6.76
N ILE A 14 -21.44 15.46 6.40
CA ILE A 14 -21.66 14.02 6.19
C ILE A 14 -21.08 13.58 4.84
N SER A 15 -21.16 14.45 3.83
CA SER A 15 -20.78 14.12 2.45
C SER A 15 -19.28 14.21 2.17
N SER A 16 -18.43 14.47 3.17
CA SER A 16 -16.98 14.36 2.97
C SER A 16 -16.65 12.95 2.49
N LEU A 17 -15.89 12.84 1.39
CA LEU A 17 -15.50 11.52 0.88
C LEU A 17 -14.79 10.69 1.95
N VAL A 18 -13.93 11.35 2.74
CA VAL A 18 -13.22 10.75 3.86
C VAL A 18 -13.56 11.53 5.14
N PRO A 19 -14.06 10.86 6.20
CA PRO A 19 -14.30 11.51 7.48
C PRO A 19 -12.99 11.74 8.25
N HIS A 20 -13.06 12.51 9.33
CA HIS A 20 -11.92 12.65 10.25
C HIS A 20 -11.45 11.27 10.75
N PRO A 21 -10.15 11.08 11.00
CA PRO A 21 -9.66 9.91 11.74
C PRO A 21 -10.24 9.85 13.17
N PRO A 22 -10.15 8.70 13.85
CA PRO A 22 -9.41 7.50 13.47
C PRO A 22 -10.03 6.68 12.34
N TRP A 23 -9.14 5.97 11.64
CA TRP A 23 -9.45 5.06 10.55
C TRP A 23 -8.98 3.66 10.92
N HIS A 24 -9.91 2.72 11.06
CA HIS A 24 -9.62 1.34 11.42
C HIS A 24 -9.57 0.47 10.17
N TYR A 25 -8.61 -0.44 10.13
CA TYR A 25 -8.41 -1.35 9.02
C TYR A 25 -8.21 -2.77 9.52
N VAL A 26 -8.72 -3.74 8.77
CA VAL A 26 -8.35 -5.15 8.84
C VAL A 26 -8.22 -5.68 7.42
N GLY A 27 -7.18 -6.47 7.14
CA GLY A 27 -6.93 -6.94 5.78
C GLY A 27 -6.26 -8.31 5.72
N ASN A 28 -6.58 -9.05 4.66
CA ASN A 28 -5.89 -10.27 4.27
C ASN A 28 -4.77 -9.91 3.28
N ILE A 29 -3.55 -10.38 3.54
CA ILE A 29 -2.35 -10.02 2.80
C ILE A 29 -1.76 -11.25 2.13
N VAL A 30 -1.42 -11.09 0.85
CA VAL A 30 -0.41 -11.91 0.15
C VAL A 30 0.75 -10.98 -0.19
N ALA A 31 1.96 -11.31 0.25
CA ALA A 31 3.15 -10.50 -0.03
C ALA A 31 4.24 -11.33 -0.70
N ILE A 32 5.05 -10.71 -1.54
CA ILE A 32 6.16 -11.38 -2.23
C ILE A 32 7.39 -10.49 -2.16
N GLU A 33 8.44 -10.98 -1.52
CA GLU A 33 9.76 -10.36 -1.51
C GLU A 33 10.52 -10.65 -2.82
N PHE A 34 11.26 -9.67 -3.28
CA PHE A 34 12.11 -9.76 -4.47
C PHE A 34 13.29 -8.79 -4.40
N VAL A 35 14.24 -8.98 -5.30
CA VAL A 35 15.39 -8.09 -5.51
C VAL A 35 15.23 -7.40 -6.85
N ALA A 36 15.34 -6.07 -6.87
CA ALA A 36 15.37 -5.26 -8.09
C ALA A 36 16.78 -4.70 -8.35
N ASP A 37 17.00 -4.15 -9.55
CA ASP A 37 18.29 -3.55 -9.90
C ASP A 37 18.48 -2.23 -9.12
N PRO A 38 19.50 -2.13 -8.24
CA PRO A 38 19.72 -0.92 -7.45
C PRO A 38 19.95 0.32 -8.32
N SER A 39 20.57 0.17 -9.49
CA SER A 39 20.87 1.29 -10.40
C SER A 39 19.62 1.88 -11.05
N LEU A 40 18.52 1.12 -11.10
CA LEU A 40 17.24 1.57 -11.62
C LEU A 40 16.34 2.13 -10.51
N ILE A 41 16.32 1.50 -9.33
CA ILE A 41 15.36 1.87 -8.28
C ILE A 41 15.84 3.02 -7.38
N GLU A 42 17.15 3.30 -7.29
CA GLU A 42 17.67 4.34 -6.37
C GLU A 42 17.08 5.74 -6.65
N GLY A 43 16.84 6.06 -7.92
CA GLY A 43 16.28 7.35 -8.34
C GLY A 43 14.84 7.62 -7.89
N TYR A 44 14.13 6.60 -7.37
CA TYR A 44 12.77 6.76 -6.85
C TYR A 44 12.71 7.34 -5.44
N LEU A 45 13.85 7.44 -4.76
CA LEU A 45 13.93 7.93 -3.40
C LEU A 45 14.04 9.46 -3.37
N PRO A 46 13.07 10.18 -2.79
CA PRO A 46 13.22 11.60 -2.55
C PRO A 46 14.30 11.86 -1.49
N GLU A 47 15.05 12.94 -1.64
CA GLU A 47 15.97 13.38 -0.59
C GLU A 47 15.21 13.62 0.74
N PRO A 48 15.82 13.32 1.91
CA PRO A 48 17.16 12.77 2.11
C PRO A 48 17.16 11.23 2.27
N LEU A 49 16.19 10.50 1.70
CA LEU A 49 16.22 9.04 1.74
C LEU A 49 17.39 8.51 0.90
N LYS A 50 17.95 7.39 1.34
CA LYS A 50 18.99 6.64 0.63
C LYS A 50 18.58 5.19 0.46
N LEU A 51 19.08 4.54 -0.59
CA LEU A 51 18.80 3.12 -0.80
C LEU A 51 19.57 2.32 0.25
N GLU A 52 18.85 1.52 1.04
CA GLU A 52 19.46 0.72 2.11
C GLU A 52 19.84 -0.67 1.58
N SER A 53 19.04 -1.23 0.69
CA SER A 53 19.34 -2.48 -0.01
C SER A 53 18.49 -2.60 -1.28
N SER A 54 18.85 -3.54 -2.15
CA SER A 54 18.07 -3.86 -3.36
C SER A 54 16.78 -4.66 -3.07
N LYS A 55 16.46 -4.93 -1.80
CA LYS A 55 15.26 -5.68 -1.42
C LYS A 55 14.01 -4.83 -1.60
N CYS A 56 13.01 -5.43 -2.23
CA CYS A 56 11.69 -4.89 -2.43
C CYS A 56 10.63 -5.92 -2.03
N CYS A 57 9.40 -5.47 -1.83
CA CYS A 57 8.28 -6.35 -1.56
C CYS A 57 7.01 -5.80 -2.20
N VAL A 58 6.25 -6.67 -2.87
CA VAL A 58 4.90 -6.36 -3.35
C VAL A 58 3.89 -6.95 -2.37
N TYR A 59 2.94 -6.12 -1.92
CA TYR A 59 1.81 -6.53 -1.10
C TYR A 59 0.53 -6.45 -1.91
N PHE A 60 -0.28 -7.49 -1.85
CA PHE A 60 -1.66 -7.51 -2.34
C PHE A 60 -2.57 -7.66 -1.12
N VAL A 61 -3.55 -6.78 -0.98
CA VAL A 61 -4.37 -6.71 0.23
C VAL A 61 -5.85 -6.64 -0.11
N ASP A 62 -6.68 -7.45 0.55
CA ASP A 62 -8.14 -7.30 0.60
C ASP A 62 -8.49 -6.62 1.93
N TRP A 63 -8.78 -5.31 1.89
CA TRP A 63 -9.02 -4.49 3.06
C TRP A 63 -10.52 -4.37 3.38
N GLN A 64 -10.82 -4.29 4.67
CA GLN A 64 -12.05 -3.73 5.20
C GLN A 64 -11.73 -2.57 6.16
N TYR A 65 -12.46 -1.48 6.00
CA TYR A 65 -12.32 -0.21 6.71
C TYR A 65 -13.54 0.07 7.60
N SER A 66 -13.34 0.78 8.70
CA SER A 66 -14.40 1.47 9.45
C SER A 66 -13.86 2.77 10.04
N SER A 67 -14.72 3.76 10.23
CA SER A 67 -14.37 4.96 11.01
C SER A 67 -14.70 4.76 12.49
N GLU A 68 -14.42 5.76 13.32
CA GLU A 68 -14.84 5.78 14.74
C GLU A 68 -16.37 5.60 14.92
N LYS A 69 -17.18 5.99 13.93
CA LYS A 69 -18.64 5.77 13.99
C LYS A 69 -18.99 4.28 14.00
N GLY A 70 -18.14 3.45 13.41
CA GLY A 70 -18.36 2.04 13.21
C GLY A 70 -19.48 1.75 12.19
N GLN A 71 -19.69 0.45 11.97
CA GLN A 71 -20.74 -0.10 11.10
C GLN A 71 -20.62 0.23 9.61
N GLU A 72 -19.61 0.97 9.15
CA GLU A 72 -19.39 1.14 7.69
C GLU A 72 -19.20 -0.21 6.99
N PHE A 73 -18.68 -1.21 7.70
CA PHE A 73 -18.59 -2.61 7.22
C PHE A 73 -19.94 -3.25 6.87
N LEU A 74 -21.07 -2.69 7.31
CA LEU A 74 -22.41 -3.12 6.89
C LEU A 74 -22.77 -2.60 5.49
N ASN A 75 -22.03 -1.61 4.97
CA ASN A 75 -22.08 -1.17 3.58
C ASN A 75 -20.75 -1.50 2.88
N PRO A 76 -20.51 -2.76 2.51
CA PRO A 76 -19.21 -3.22 2.00
C PRO A 76 -18.77 -2.48 0.73
N ALA A 77 -19.71 -1.94 -0.06
CA ALA A 77 -19.41 -1.14 -1.24
C ALA A 77 -18.66 0.16 -0.91
N GLU A 78 -18.73 0.64 0.33
CA GLU A 78 -18.05 1.85 0.80
C GLU A 78 -16.86 1.58 1.73
N SER A 79 -16.75 0.36 2.24
CA SER A 79 -15.82 0.00 3.31
C SER A 79 -14.81 -1.07 2.90
N GLN A 80 -15.01 -1.78 1.79
CA GLN A 80 -14.06 -2.76 1.28
C GLN A 80 -13.32 -2.19 0.07
N TYR A 81 -12.04 -2.48 -0.02
CA TYR A 81 -11.21 -2.12 -1.17
C TYR A 81 -10.03 -3.08 -1.25
N LYS A 82 -9.46 -3.24 -2.44
CA LYS A 82 -8.21 -3.98 -2.65
C LYS A 82 -7.08 -3.03 -2.97
N GLU A 83 -5.88 -3.50 -2.67
CA GLU A 83 -4.69 -2.67 -2.75
C GLU A 83 -3.48 -3.47 -3.22
N THR A 84 -2.67 -2.88 -4.10
CA THR A 84 -1.33 -3.38 -4.42
C THR A 84 -0.30 -2.33 -4.04
N ILE A 85 0.64 -2.68 -3.17
CA ILE A 85 1.68 -1.78 -2.65
C ILE A 85 3.04 -2.32 -3.09
N ILE A 86 3.90 -1.46 -3.62
CA ILE A 86 5.32 -1.77 -3.81
C ILE A 86 6.11 -1.01 -2.76
N LEU A 87 6.95 -1.73 -2.05
CA LEU A 87 7.88 -1.16 -1.08
C LEU A 87 9.31 -1.48 -1.47
N MET A 88 10.19 -0.52 -1.27
CA MET A 88 11.64 -0.67 -1.43
C MET A 88 12.36 -0.35 -0.12
N SER A 89 13.50 -1.02 0.10
CA SER A 89 14.34 -0.79 1.27
C SER A 89 15.01 0.57 1.19
N ALA A 90 14.81 1.41 2.19
CA ALA A 90 15.40 2.74 2.25
C ALA A 90 15.95 3.02 3.66
N SER A 91 16.72 4.10 3.80
CA SER A 91 17.11 4.63 5.09
C SER A 91 16.95 6.13 5.15
N TYR A 92 16.60 6.62 6.34
CA TYR A 92 16.50 8.03 6.66
C TYR A 92 17.49 8.33 7.79
N LYS A 93 18.50 9.14 7.51
CA LYS A 93 19.56 9.50 8.48
C LYS A 93 20.19 8.26 9.13
N GLY A 94 20.49 7.25 8.31
CA GLY A 94 21.11 5.98 8.71
C GLY A 94 20.18 5.00 9.44
N LYS A 95 18.87 5.29 9.55
CA LYS A 95 17.89 4.37 10.14
C LYS A 95 17.11 3.66 9.04
N PRO A 96 17.13 2.31 8.99
CA PRO A 96 16.36 1.54 8.01
C PRO A 96 14.86 1.79 8.13
N LEU A 97 14.20 1.89 6.98
CA LEU A 97 12.75 1.96 6.82
C LEU A 97 12.36 1.45 5.42
N ALA A 98 11.07 1.46 5.11
CA ALA A 98 10.58 1.19 3.77
C ALA A 98 10.11 2.49 3.11
N TYR A 99 10.27 2.64 1.80
CA TYR A 99 9.64 3.69 1.01
C TYR A 99 8.66 3.09 0.00
N CYS A 100 7.54 3.78 -0.24
CA CYS A 100 6.54 3.38 -1.23
C CYS A 100 6.59 4.28 -2.46
N PRO A 101 7.19 3.83 -3.58
CA PRO A 101 7.14 4.56 -4.85
C PRO A 101 5.79 4.42 -5.56
N TYR A 102 5.13 3.27 -5.42
CA TYR A 102 3.92 2.94 -6.18
C TYR A 102 2.92 2.14 -5.35
N ILE A 103 1.64 2.51 -5.51
CA ILE A 103 0.52 1.84 -4.85
C ILE A 103 -0.76 2.09 -5.66
N TRP A 104 -1.62 1.06 -5.75
CA TRP A 104 -2.90 1.13 -6.45
C TRP A 104 -4.04 0.63 -5.56
N VAL A 105 -5.21 1.22 -5.72
CA VAL A 105 -6.46 0.82 -5.05
C VAL A 105 -7.63 0.85 -6.03
N ASP A 106 -8.69 0.13 -5.69
CA ASP A 106 -9.94 0.07 -6.48
C ASP A 106 -11.05 0.98 -5.94
N HIS A 107 -10.77 1.80 -4.92
CA HIS A 107 -11.78 2.64 -4.25
C HIS A 107 -11.29 4.07 -3.99
N ASP A 108 -12.12 5.05 -4.35
CA ASP A 108 -11.87 6.50 -4.21
C ASP A 108 -11.62 6.98 -2.76
N LYS A 109 -12.37 6.49 -1.77
CA LYS A 109 -12.12 6.77 -0.35
C LYS A 109 -10.75 6.29 0.08
N ALA A 110 -10.34 5.09 -0.36
CA ALA A 110 -9.02 4.55 -0.06
C ALA A 110 -7.91 5.35 -0.75
N LEU A 111 -8.15 5.79 -1.99
CA LEU A 111 -7.29 6.70 -2.76
C LEU A 111 -7.06 7.99 -1.99
N LEU A 112 -8.13 8.71 -1.62
CA LEU A 112 -8.02 9.99 -0.93
C LEU A 112 -7.39 9.86 0.47
N ARG A 113 -7.74 8.83 1.25
CA ARG A 113 -7.07 8.54 2.54
C ARG A 113 -5.57 8.33 2.33
N GLY A 114 -5.18 7.63 1.26
CA GLY A 114 -3.78 7.41 0.92
C GLY A 114 -3.04 8.69 0.65
N LEU A 115 -3.57 9.55 -0.24
CA LEU A 115 -2.94 10.83 -0.58
C LEU A 115 -2.76 11.74 0.64
N ILE A 116 -3.73 11.76 1.57
CA ILE A 116 -3.63 12.50 2.83
C ILE A 116 -2.46 12.01 3.71
N GLN A 117 -2.21 10.70 3.69
CA GLN A 117 -1.10 10.05 4.42
C GLN A 117 0.24 10.14 3.67
N GLY A 118 0.25 10.51 2.38
CA GLY A 118 1.41 10.50 1.50
C GLY A 118 1.62 9.21 0.69
N TRP A 119 0.69 8.25 0.76
CA TRP A 119 0.72 7.11 -0.14
C TRP A 119 0.44 7.59 -1.58
N PRO A 120 1.30 7.30 -2.57
CA PRO A 120 1.12 7.77 -3.95
C PRO A 120 0.09 6.92 -4.70
N LYS A 121 -1.12 6.80 -4.13
CA LYS A 121 -2.20 5.94 -4.62
C LYS A 121 -2.67 6.38 -6.00
N GLN A 122 -2.86 5.39 -6.86
CA GLN A 122 -3.54 5.49 -8.14
C GLN A 122 -4.71 4.51 -8.19
N MET A 123 -5.58 4.64 -9.19
CA MET A 123 -6.64 3.67 -9.42
C MET A 123 -6.12 2.42 -10.14
N GLY A 124 -6.47 1.24 -9.66
CA GLY A 124 -6.15 -0.04 -10.26
C GLY A 124 -7.04 -1.15 -9.71
N GLU A 125 -7.07 -2.27 -10.41
CA GLU A 125 -7.86 -3.44 -10.03
C GLU A 125 -6.95 -4.54 -9.52
N THR A 126 -6.98 -4.75 -8.22
CA THR A 126 -6.25 -5.83 -7.55
C THR A 126 -7.17 -7.02 -7.35
N HIS A 127 -6.67 -8.22 -7.64
CA HIS A 127 -7.35 -9.48 -7.34
C HIS A 127 -6.41 -10.40 -6.60
N LEU A 128 -6.91 -11.14 -5.61
CA LEU A 128 -6.15 -12.10 -4.83
C LEU A 128 -7.02 -13.29 -4.42
N THR A 129 -6.42 -14.47 -4.37
CA THR A 129 -7.08 -15.69 -3.88
C THR A 129 -7.49 -15.53 -2.43
N ARG A 130 -8.73 -15.91 -2.10
CA ARG A 130 -9.23 -15.96 -0.73
C ARG A 130 -9.03 -17.34 -0.13
N SER A 131 -8.69 -17.38 1.15
CA SER A 131 -8.75 -18.60 1.96
C SER A 131 -10.14 -18.76 2.58
N PHE A 132 -10.65 -19.98 2.58
CA PHE A 132 -11.87 -20.36 3.29
C PHE A 132 -11.58 -21.50 4.26
N GLU A 133 -12.33 -21.57 5.36
CA GLU A 133 -12.15 -22.63 6.38
C GLU A 133 -12.56 -24.02 5.86
N LEU A 134 -13.55 -24.05 4.96
CA LEU A 134 -14.08 -25.29 4.38
C LEU A 134 -13.11 -25.90 3.35
N GLU A 135 -12.94 -27.21 3.43
CA GLU A 135 -12.22 -27.97 2.42
C GLU A 135 -12.99 -28.00 1.10
N SER A 136 -12.35 -27.51 0.04
CA SER A 136 -12.93 -27.50 -1.31
C SER A 136 -11.85 -27.38 -2.36
N LYS A 137 -12.09 -27.95 -3.55
CA LYS A 137 -11.24 -27.71 -4.73
C LYS A 137 -11.20 -26.23 -5.12
N ALA A 138 -12.22 -25.45 -4.75
CA ALA A 138 -12.29 -24.00 -5.00
C ALA A 138 -11.59 -23.16 -3.91
N ALA A 139 -11.09 -23.78 -2.83
CA ALA A 139 -10.39 -23.13 -1.73
C ALA A 139 -9.05 -23.84 -1.47
N PRO A 140 -8.09 -23.77 -2.41
CA PRO A 140 -6.82 -24.48 -2.27
C PRO A 140 -6.06 -23.95 -1.04
N ARG A 141 -5.74 -24.85 -0.12
CA ARG A 141 -5.00 -24.50 1.11
C ARG A 141 -3.56 -24.14 0.78
N GLY A 142 -3.14 -22.95 1.23
CA GLY A 142 -1.75 -22.51 1.11
C GLY A 142 -1.30 -22.14 -0.30
N LEU A 143 -2.20 -22.04 -1.28
CA LEU A 143 -1.86 -21.58 -2.63
C LEU A 143 -2.63 -20.30 -2.94
N PHE A 144 -1.91 -19.22 -3.21
CA PHE A 144 -2.49 -17.91 -3.46
C PHE A 144 -2.00 -17.35 -4.79
N GLY A 145 -2.91 -16.93 -5.65
CA GLY A 145 -2.62 -16.07 -6.78
C GLY A 145 -2.98 -14.63 -6.46
N ALA A 146 -2.26 -13.68 -7.04
CA ALA A 146 -2.59 -12.26 -6.97
C ALA A 146 -2.23 -11.54 -8.27
N SER A 147 -2.94 -10.47 -8.60
CA SER A 147 -2.66 -9.66 -9.78
C SER A 147 -3.09 -8.22 -9.62
N LEU A 148 -2.44 -7.34 -10.39
CA LEU A 148 -2.78 -5.93 -10.54
C LEU A 148 -3.03 -5.62 -12.02
N THR A 149 -4.18 -5.02 -12.31
CA THR A 149 -4.51 -4.44 -13.62
C THR A 149 -4.65 -2.93 -13.49
N VAL A 150 -4.06 -2.16 -14.40
CA VAL A 150 -4.17 -0.69 -14.45
C VAL A 150 -4.57 -0.28 -15.86
N TYR A 151 -5.61 0.56 -15.99
CA TYR A 151 -6.18 0.96 -17.28
C TYR A 151 -6.53 -0.23 -18.21
N GLY A 152 -7.02 -1.32 -17.64
CA GLY A 152 -7.35 -2.56 -18.37
C GLY A 152 -6.13 -3.37 -18.84
N LYS A 153 -4.91 -3.03 -18.41
CA LYS A 153 -3.67 -3.75 -18.74
C LYS A 153 -3.11 -4.43 -17.51
N ARG A 154 -2.73 -5.71 -17.62
CA ARG A 154 -2.05 -6.44 -16.54
C ARG A 154 -0.67 -5.83 -16.29
N PHE A 155 -0.37 -5.49 -15.03
CA PHE A 155 0.89 -4.89 -14.60
C PHE A 155 1.70 -5.85 -13.73
N ILE A 156 1.06 -6.59 -12.83
CA ILE A 156 1.76 -7.52 -11.92
C ILE A 156 0.96 -8.82 -11.81
N GLU A 157 1.68 -9.95 -11.78
CA GLU A 157 1.15 -11.27 -11.43
C GLU A 157 2.05 -11.89 -10.36
N GLY A 158 1.43 -12.46 -9.33
CA GLY A 158 2.12 -13.13 -8.25
C GLY A 158 1.45 -14.45 -7.88
N LYS A 159 2.25 -15.40 -7.41
CA LYS A 159 1.77 -16.68 -6.88
C LYS A 159 2.62 -17.06 -5.67
N VAL A 160 1.97 -17.57 -4.63
CA VAL A 160 2.60 -18.01 -3.38
C VAL A 160 2.14 -19.42 -3.04
N GLN A 161 3.08 -20.30 -2.74
CA GLN A 161 2.83 -21.63 -2.18
C GLN A 161 3.42 -21.73 -0.78
N ILE A 162 2.57 -21.68 0.24
CA ILE A 162 2.93 -21.78 1.65
C ILE A 162 3.56 -23.14 1.97
N LYS A 163 4.64 -23.12 2.75
CA LYS A 163 5.38 -24.30 3.23
C LYS A 163 5.46 -24.36 4.74
N GLU A 164 5.51 -23.22 5.41
CA GLU A 164 5.74 -23.12 6.85
C GLU A 164 4.87 -22.03 7.49
N SER A 165 4.50 -22.25 8.75
CA SER A 165 3.85 -21.28 9.63
C SER A 165 4.88 -20.57 10.51
N ASP A 166 4.44 -19.53 11.23
CA ASP A 166 5.21 -18.82 12.25
C ASP A 166 6.49 -18.15 11.74
N ALA A 167 6.41 -17.61 10.53
CA ALA A 167 7.48 -16.84 9.91
C ALA A 167 7.62 -15.43 10.52
N HIS A 168 8.76 -14.80 10.24
CA HIS A 168 8.94 -13.36 10.48
C HIS A 168 8.22 -12.53 9.41
N MET A 169 7.99 -11.24 9.71
CA MET A 169 7.41 -10.29 8.77
C MET A 169 8.25 -10.15 7.49
N PRO A 170 7.60 -9.96 6.33
CA PRO A 170 8.30 -9.56 5.11
C PRO A 170 9.03 -8.22 5.26
N THR A 171 10.12 -8.09 4.52
CA THR A 171 11.02 -6.94 4.49
C THR A 171 11.26 -6.50 3.04
N PRO A 172 11.09 -5.20 2.70
CA PRO A 172 10.59 -4.10 3.53
C PRO A 172 9.11 -4.25 3.94
N THR A 173 8.76 -3.72 5.13
CA THR A 173 7.39 -3.74 5.68
C THR A 173 6.68 -2.39 5.55
N PHE A 174 5.34 -2.39 5.41
CA PHE A 174 4.55 -1.14 5.36
C PHE A 174 4.45 -0.45 6.74
N ALA A 175 4.77 -1.16 7.83
CA ALA A 175 4.75 -0.57 9.16
C ALA A 175 5.88 0.46 9.32
N GLY A 176 5.52 1.71 9.60
CA GLY A 176 6.50 2.79 9.81
C GLY A 176 7.24 3.23 8.55
N SER A 177 6.73 2.89 7.36
CA SER A 177 7.30 3.34 6.08
C SER A 177 7.34 4.87 5.99
N SER A 178 8.35 5.38 5.26
CA SER A 178 8.36 6.75 4.80
C SER A 178 7.53 6.90 3.53
N LEU A 179 6.93 8.06 3.38
CA LEU A 179 6.06 8.42 2.26
C LEU A 179 6.28 9.89 1.88
N LEU A 180 5.85 10.29 0.69
CA LEU A 180 5.91 11.67 0.24
C LEU A 180 4.49 12.25 0.18
N ARG A 181 4.14 13.12 1.13
CA ARG A 181 2.89 13.88 1.09
C ARG A 181 3.08 15.06 0.14
N TYR A 182 2.39 15.01 -0.99
CA TYR A 182 2.54 15.97 -2.08
C TYR A 182 1.18 16.50 -2.56
N PHE A 183 1.08 17.82 -2.77
CA PHE A 183 -0.09 18.44 -3.40
C PHE A 183 0.33 19.61 -4.31
N PRO A 184 0.01 19.57 -5.61
CA PRO A 184 0.48 20.58 -6.57
C PRO A 184 -0.21 21.94 -6.38
N ASP A 185 0.39 23.00 -6.91
CA ASP A 185 -0.24 24.29 -7.09
C ASP A 185 -0.65 24.46 -8.57
N LEU A 186 -1.92 24.79 -8.81
CA LEU A 186 -2.46 25.01 -10.15
C LEU A 186 -2.31 26.47 -10.62
N GLN A 187 -2.00 27.40 -9.71
CA GLN A 187 -1.84 28.81 -10.05
C GLN A 187 -0.73 28.98 -11.11
N ALA A 188 -1.02 29.77 -12.15
CA ALA A 188 -0.06 30.04 -13.22
C ALA A 188 1.26 30.58 -12.65
N GLY A 189 2.38 29.98 -13.06
CA GLY A 189 3.72 30.32 -12.57
C GLY A 189 4.17 29.55 -11.32
N ASN A 190 3.28 28.78 -10.67
CA ASN A 190 3.58 27.99 -9.47
C ASN A 190 3.58 26.47 -9.69
N HIS A 191 3.49 25.98 -10.93
CA HIS A 191 3.40 24.53 -11.20
C HIS A 191 4.60 23.72 -10.68
N ASN A 192 5.76 24.34 -10.48
CA ASN A 192 6.95 23.74 -9.86
C ASN A 192 7.09 24.02 -8.36
N LYS A 193 6.07 24.61 -7.72
CA LYS A 193 6.05 25.04 -6.32
C LYS A 193 4.82 24.44 -5.64
N PRO A 194 4.88 23.17 -5.21
CA PRO A 194 3.74 22.50 -4.61
C PRO A 194 3.27 23.20 -3.33
N LEU A 195 1.96 23.13 -3.07
CA LEU A 195 1.36 23.62 -1.81
C LEU A 195 1.73 22.73 -0.61
N VAL A 196 2.01 21.46 -0.87
CA VAL A 196 2.49 20.49 0.13
C VAL A 196 3.59 19.65 -0.50
N ASN A 197 4.74 19.55 0.16
CA ASN A 197 5.84 18.66 -0.21
C ASN A 197 6.57 18.25 1.07
N GLN A 198 6.23 17.09 1.61
CA GLN A 198 6.68 16.68 2.93
C GLN A 198 7.04 15.20 2.94
N LEU A 199 8.27 14.92 3.35
CA LEU A 199 8.65 13.56 3.72
C LEU A 199 8.00 13.25 5.07
N VAL A 200 7.21 12.18 5.13
CA VAL A 200 6.45 11.78 6.31
C VAL A 200 6.74 10.33 6.67
N GLN A 201 6.45 9.95 7.90
CA GLN A 201 6.53 8.58 8.38
C GLN A 201 5.17 8.16 8.94
N LEU A 202 4.71 6.99 8.50
CA LEU A 202 3.47 6.39 8.99
C LEU A 202 3.53 6.12 10.48
N LYS A 203 2.42 6.43 11.17
CA LYS A 203 2.24 6.14 12.58
C LYS A 203 0.88 5.51 12.80
N SER A 204 0.89 4.19 12.93
CA SER A 204 -0.29 3.39 13.25
C SER A 204 -0.26 2.96 14.71
N ARG A 205 -1.42 2.79 15.31
CA ARG A 205 -1.58 2.18 16.65
C ARG A 205 -2.48 0.95 16.58
N ASP A 206 -2.53 0.22 17.69
CA ASP A 206 -3.31 -1.01 17.86
C ASP A 206 -3.02 -2.07 16.79
N VAL A 207 -1.77 -2.13 16.33
CA VAL A 207 -1.33 -3.05 15.30
C VAL A 207 -1.41 -4.49 15.82
N LYS A 208 -2.18 -5.32 15.13
CA LYS A 208 -2.29 -6.77 15.37
C LYS A 208 -1.97 -7.50 14.08
N ILE A 209 -1.15 -8.54 14.18
CA ILE A 209 -0.73 -9.38 13.06
C ILE A 209 -1.08 -10.81 13.42
N SER A 210 -1.68 -11.56 12.51
CA SER A 210 -1.93 -12.99 12.70
C SER A 210 -0.63 -13.78 12.69
N SER A 211 -0.71 -15.11 12.85
CA SER A 211 0.37 -16.01 12.42
C SER A 211 0.75 -15.70 10.97
N ILE A 212 2.04 -15.66 10.67
CA ILE A 212 2.56 -15.39 9.34
C ILE A 212 2.99 -16.71 8.73
N SER A 213 2.48 -17.02 7.55
CA SER A 213 2.92 -18.17 6.77
C SER A 213 3.82 -17.72 5.63
N LYS A 214 4.85 -18.51 5.32
CA LYS A 214 5.74 -18.25 4.17
C LYS A 214 5.98 -19.49 3.30
N GLY A 215 6.50 -19.27 2.11
CA GLY A 215 6.91 -20.33 1.19
C GLY A 215 7.41 -19.81 -0.15
N ASP A 216 7.33 -20.67 -1.17
CA ASP A 216 7.83 -20.38 -2.51
C ASP A 216 6.95 -19.33 -3.21
N ALA A 217 7.55 -18.51 -4.07
CA ALA A 217 6.83 -17.50 -4.82
C ALA A 217 7.31 -17.33 -6.26
N GLU A 218 6.36 -16.93 -7.10
CA GLU A 218 6.57 -16.46 -8.47
C GLU A 218 6.02 -15.03 -8.55
N LEU A 219 6.72 -14.14 -9.25
CA LEU A 219 6.33 -12.74 -9.41
C LEU A 219 6.80 -12.24 -10.78
N SER A 220 5.91 -11.58 -11.51
CA SER A 220 6.19 -11.03 -12.83
C SER A 220 5.62 -9.62 -12.94
N PHE A 221 6.46 -8.72 -13.46
CA PHE A 221 6.10 -7.35 -13.78
C PHE A 221 5.93 -7.27 -15.30
N ILE A 222 4.76 -6.85 -15.76
CA ILE A 222 4.41 -6.81 -17.17
C ILE A 222 4.69 -5.41 -17.71
N MET A 223 5.53 -5.38 -18.74
CA MET A 223 6.06 -4.15 -19.31
C MET A 223 4.97 -3.30 -19.94
N SER A 224 4.94 -2.02 -19.58
CA SER A 224 4.15 -0.99 -20.27
C SER A 224 5.08 0.18 -20.61
N ASN A 225 4.94 0.73 -21.81
CA ASN A 225 5.66 1.96 -22.19
C ASN A 225 5.06 3.22 -21.54
N SER A 226 3.89 3.10 -20.89
CA SER A 226 3.21 4.21 -20.24
C SER A 226 3.48 4.31 -18.73
N HIS A 227 4.39 3.49 -18.19
CA HIS A 227 4.70 3.47 -16.77
C HIS A 227 6.13 2.98 -16.53
N GLU A 228 6.80 3.53 -15.53
CA GLU A 228 8.20 3.20 -15.21
C GLU A 228 8.31 1.95 -14.30
N LEU A 229 7.22 1.16 -14.19
CA LEU A 229 7.15 0.01 -13.28
C LEU A 229 8.17 -1.08 -13.63
N LYS A 230 8.60 -1.10 -14.90
CA LYS A 230 9.64 -1.99 -15.42
C LYS A 230 10.95 -1.92 -14.62
N ASP A 231 11.25 -0.79 -13.99
CA ASP A 231 12.48 -0.59 -13.23
C ASP A 231 12.50 -1.46 -11.96
N PHE A 232 11.31 -1.89 -11.51
CA PHE A 232 11.11 -2.83 -10.41
C PHE A 232 10.97 -4.29 -10.87
N SER A 233 11.31 -4.62 -12.12
CA SER A 233 11.29 -6.01 -12.59
C SER A 233 12.19 -6.89 -11.71
N PRO A 234 11.69 -8.02 -11.17
CA PRO A 234 12.49 -8.85 -10.27
C PRO A 234 13.72 -9.45 -10.95
N LEU A 235 14.92 -9.13 -10.45
CA LEU A 235 16.13 -9.89 -10.74
C LEU A 235 16.10 -11.27 -10.07
N LYS A 236 15.47 -11.32 -8.88
CA LYS A 236 15.27 -12.54 -8.11
C LYS A 236 14.01 -12.43 -7.25
N VAL A 237 13.11 -13.41 -7.34
CA VAL A 237 11.99 -13.59 -6.40
C VAL A 237 12.47 -14.47 -5.25
N THR A 238 12.16 -14.11 -4.00
CA THR A 238 12.71 -14.80 -2.82
C THR A 238 11.68 -15.57 -2.04
N THR A 239 10.67 -14.91 -1.48
CA THR A 239 9.75 -15.54 -0.53
C THR A 239 8.36 -14.94 -0.65
N GLY A 240 7.35 -15.82 -0.64
CA GLY A 240 5.95 -15.45 -0.58
C GLY A 240 5.40 -15.60 0.83
N TYR A 241 4.45 -14.74 1.20
CA TYR A 241 3.86 -14.65 2.52
C TYR A 241 2.33 -14.59 2.44
N SER A 242 1.66 -15.10 3.47
CA SER A 242 0.23 -14.91 3.70
C SER A 242 -0.02 -14.65 5.18
N PHE A 243 -0.75 -13.59 5.50
CA PHE A 243 -1.10 -13.21 6.87
C PHE A 243 -2.25 -12.19 6.90
N GLN A 244 -2.73 -11.84 8.09
CA GLN A 244 -3.70 -10.78 8.32
C GLN A 244 -3.10 -9.69 9.18
N VAL A 245 -3.58 -8.47 8.98
CA VAL A 245 -3.22 -7.31 9.80
C VAL A 245 -4.46 -6.52 10.18
N ALA A 246 -4.48 -5.98 11.40
CA ALA A 246 -5.40 -4.92 11.80
C ALA A 246 -4.61 -3.75 12.39
N LEU A 247 -5.07 -2.52 12.15
CA LEU A 247 -4.41 -1.31 12.64
C LEU A 247 -5.38 -0.11 12.64
N THR A 248 -5.02 0.92 13.40
CA THR A 248 -5.71 2.22 13.41
C THR A 248 -4.76 3.32 12.97
N VAL A 249 -5.24 4.22 12.10
CA VAL A 249 -4.53 5.42 11.66
C VAL A 249 -5.25 6.68 12.14
N ASP A 250 -4.56 7.49 12.92
CA ASP A 250 -5.01 8.81 13.36
C ASP A 250 -3.87 9.84 13.50
N ASP A 251 -2.65 9.48 13.12
CA ASP A 251 -1.48 10.34 13.21
C ASP A 251 -0.56 10.14 11.99
N LEU A 252 0.26 11.15 11.71
CA LEU A 252 1.26 11.14 10.66
C LEU A 252 2.44 12.01 11.10
N LYS A 253 3.63 11.41 11.19
CA LYS A 253 4.82 12.15 11.61
C LYS A 253 5.47 12.83 10.40
N ILE A 254 5.60 14.15 10.45
CA ILE A 254 6.43 14.87 9.47
C ILE A 254 7.90 14.63 9.81
N LEU A 255 8.67 14.15 8.83
CA LEU A 255 10.12 14.02 8.93
C LEU A 255 10.79 15.31 8.46
N GLU A 256 10.47 15.77 7.24
CA GLU A 256 11.00 16.99 6.63
C GLU A 256 9.95 17.67 5.76
N SER A 257 10.03 19.00 5.65
CA SER A 257 9.34 19.77 4.61
C SER A 257 10.36 20.07 3.51
N LEU A 258 10.05 19.67 2.29
CA LEU A 258 10.96 19.66 1.14
C LEU A 258 10.66 20.81 0.17
#